data_AF-A0A1A1VWI2-F1
#
_entry.id   AF-A0A1A1VWI2-F1
#
_cell.length_a   1.000
_cell.length_b   1.000
_cell.length_c   1.000
_cell.angle_alpha   90.00
_cell.angle_beta   90.00
_cell.angle_gamma   90.00
#
_symmetry.space_group_name_H-M   'P 1'
#
loop_
_entity.id
_entity.type
_entity.pdbx_description
1 polymer ?
#
loop_
_entity_poly.entity_id
_entity_poly.type
_entity_poly.pdbx_seq_one_letter_code
_entity_poly.pdbx_strand_id
1 'polypeptide(L)'
;MDVRALSHAQWLALRNIGFGGELPSGELDRSYRGQSTVRNVCAVDLAITTGLRLTEWSTLLDAEIPSSDGGASVVVEACAKNARRRRVYIPSATVKTVELYRSTERKALVRKAQNALRRKLPTLAVATNIDLGAGQLTYRHQGLEKREEFAAIPPDVRRLLVRVDEAGCIEPLSLFVGKGGRPPSQRRWHQYFEEANDRLGAFTNATPTMPPAVTPHDLRHTFAVVMLRSLQRRAMQFEQSRRRTGVGTISEHIIHNPLLTLQRLLGHASPSTTMVYLRHVDESDELIQRAFESWSDNTRDYATYILDELEAQSS
;
A
#
# COMPACT_ATOMS: atom_id res chain seq x y z
N MET A 1 -8.74 -14.23 16.35
CA MET A 1 -8.24 -13.03 15.64
C MET A 1 -9.39 -12.06 15.66
N ASP A 2 -9.20 -10.92 16.33
CA ASP A 2 -10.19 -9.86 16.38
C ASP A 2 -10.03 -9.03 15.11
N VAL A 3 -11.02 -9.09 14.21
CA VAL A 3 -10.98 -8.38 12.94
C VAL A 3 -11.72 -7.07 13.16
N ARG A 4 -11.00 -5.96 12.93
CA ARG A 4 -11.56 -4.63 13.06
C ARG A 4 -11.38 -3.86 11.77
N ALA A 5 -12.50 -3.56 11.12
CA ALA A 5 -12.55 -2.64 9.99
C ALA A 5 -12.89 -1.24 10.52
N LEU A 6 -12.19 -0.23 10.02
CA LEU A 6 -12.56 1.16 10.28
C LEU A 6 -13.86 1.50 9.53
N SER A 7 -14.61 2.49 10.00
CA SER A 7 -15.66 3.22 9.27
C SER A 7 -15.07 4.39 8.47
N HIS A 8 -15.85 5.00 7.57
CA HIS A 8 -15.32 6.03 6.67
C HIS A 8 -14.84 7.24 7.46
N ALA A 9 -15.64 7.65 8.44
CA ALA A 9 -15.30 8.73 9.34
C ALA A 9 -14.02 8.42 10.13
N GLN A 10 -13.87 7.19 10.66
CA GLN A 10 -12.66 6.79 11.40
C GLN A 10 -11.42 6.80 10.51
N TRP A 11 -11.55 6.36 9.25
CA TRP A 11 -10.48 6.43 8.27
C TRP A 11 -10.08 7.88 7.97
N LEU A 12 -11.04 8.76 7.65
CA LEU A 12 -10.76 10.17 7.39
C LEU A 12 -10.12 10.86 8.60
N ALA A 13 -10.60 10.58 9.81
CA ALA A 13 -10.01 11.11 11.03
C ALA A 13 -8.55 10.64 11.19
N LEU A 14 -8.29 9.34 11.06
CA LEU A 14 -6.92 8.81 11.11
C LEU A 14 -6.01 9.45 10.07
N ARG A 15 -6.48 9.50 8.82
CA ARG A 15 -5.71 10.00 7.69
C ARG A 15 -5.40 11.49 7.83
N ASN A 16 -6.42 12.31 8.01
CA ASN A 16 -6.29 13.77 7.93
C ASN A 16 -5.83 14.38 9.26
N ILE A 17 -6.42 13.95 10.37
CA ILE A 17 -6.10 14.49 11.70
C ILE A 17 -4.87 13.78 12.26
N GLY A 18 -4.89 12.44 12.32
CA GLY A 18 -3.81 11.64 12.90
C GLY A 18 -2.48 11.80 12.15
N PHE A 19 -2.47 11.50 10.85
CA PHE A 19 -1.26 11.56 10.01
C PHE A 19 -1.07 12.86 9.24
N GLY A 20 -2.16 13.52 8.83
CA GLY A 20 -2.14 14.71 8.00
C GLY A 20 -1.87 16.01 8.77
N GLY A 21 -2.07 16.02 10.09
CA GLY A 21 -1.88 17.21 10.91
C GLY A 21 -3.00 18.24 10.79
N GLU A 22 -4.17 17.86 10.27
CA GLU A 22 -5.36 18.71 10.24
C GLU A 22 -6.03 18.76 11.62
N LEU A 23 -6.83 19.80 11.85
CA LEU A 23 -7.80 19.88 12.94
C LEU A 23 -9.09 19.16 12.54
N PRO A 24 -9.98 18.82 13.49
CA PRO A 24 -11.31 18.29 13.17
C PRO A 24 -12.15 19.19 12.25
N SER A 25 -11.86 20.49 12.21
CA SER A 25 -12.47 21.44 11.29
C SER A 25 -12.03 21.29 9.82
N GLY A 26 -10.99 20.48 9.54
CA GLY A 26 -10.35 20.35 8.22
C GLY A 26 -9.28 21.41 7.93
N GLU A 27 -9.08 22.36 8.85
CA GLU A 27 -8.00 23.34 8.73
C GLU A 27 -6.65 22.74 9.12
N LEU A 28 -5.57 23.28 8.56
CA LEU A 28 -4.22 22.92 8.97
C LEU A 28 -3.94 23.41 10.41
N ASP A 29 -3.53 22.49 11.27
CA ASP A 29 -3.12 22.82 12.64
C ASP A 29 -1.73 23.50 12.63
N ARG A 30 -1.70 24.82 12.81
CA ARG A 30 -0.44 25.59 12.83
C ARG A 30 0.49 25.22 14.00
N SER A 31 -0.05 24.61 15.04
CA SER A 31 0.74 24.12 16.18
C SER A 31 1.35 22.74 15.92
N TYR A 32 0.86 22.02 14.91
CA TYR A 32 1.31 20.67 14.60
C TYR A 32 2.78 20.67 14.18
N ARG A 33 3.58 19.94 14.96
CA ARG A 33 5.03 19.77 14.72
C ARG A 33 5.37 18.43 14.08
N GLY A 34 4.37 17.63 13.71
CA GLY A 34 4.61 16.36 13.04
C GLY A 34 5.35 16.58 11.74
N GLN A 35 6.39 15.78 11.55
CA GLN A 35 7.20 15.84 10.34
C GLN A 35 6.64 14.85 9.34
N SER A 36 6.81 15.18 8.08
CA SER A 36 6.56 14.28 6.98
C SER A 36 5.10 13.84 6.78
N THR A 37 4.16 14.77 6.89
CA THR A 37 2.71 14.49 6.78
C THR A 37 2.34 13.89 5.44
N VAL A 38 2.88 14.42 4.35
CA VAL A 38 2.56 13.93 2.99
C VAL A 38 3.06 12.49 2.83
N ARG A 39 4.26 12.17 3.34
CA ARG A 39 4.78 10.79 3.36
C ARG A 39 3.89 9.87 4.18
N ASN A 40 3.50 10.30 5.38
CA ASN A 40 2.75 9.47 6.31
C ASN A 40 1.34 9.18 5.78
N VAL A 41 0.65 10.19 5.27
CA VAL A 41 -0.65 10.05 4.59
C VAL A 41 -0.52 9.12 3.39
N CYS A 42 0.50 9.33 2.54
CA CYS A 42 0.78 8.43 1.41
C CYS A 42 0.98 6.97 1.84
N ALA A 43 1.67 6.72 2.94
CA ALA A 43 1.92 5.37 3.45
C ALA A 43 0.64 4.68 3.93
N VAL A 44 -0.25 5.40 4.64
CA VAL A 44 -1.51 4.80 5.09
C VAL A 44 -2.54 4.68 3.99
N ASP A 45 -2.58 5.60 3.02
CA ASP A 45 -3.38 5.48 1.80
C ASP A 45 -2.98 4.19 1.07
N LEU A 46 -1.68 3.99 0.84
CA LEU A 46 -1.17 2.78 0.21
C LEU A 46 -1.54 1.51 1.02
N ALA A 47 -1.43 1.55 2.35
CA ALA A 47 -1.74 0.40 3.19
C ALA A 47 -3.22 -0.01 3.14
N ILE A 48 -4.14 0.97 3.22
CA ILE A 48 -5.59 0.70 3.23
C ILE A 48 -6.11 0.35 1.82
N THR A 49 -5.50 0.86 0.75
CA THR A 49 -5.97 0.60 -0.63
C THR A 49 -5.47 -0.71 -1.21
N THR A 50 -4.39 -1.28 -0.66
CA THR A 50 -3.74 -2.50 -1.19
C THR A 50 -3.81 -3.69 -0.25
N GLY A 51 -4.07 -3.45 1.05
CA GLY A 51 -4.03 -4.48 2.08
C GLY A 51 -2.63 -5.04 2.34
N LEU A 52 -1.57 -4.39 1.85
CA LEU A 52 -0.19 -4.81 2.11
C LEU A 52 0.13 -4.82 3.61
N ARG A 53 0.97 -5.76 4.04
CA ARG A 53 1.52 -5.75 5.40
C ARG A 53 2.51 -4.61 5.57
N LEU A 54 2.73 -4.18 6.81
CA LEU A 54 3.70 -3.13 7.14
C LEU A 54 5.07 -3.36 6.48
N THR A 55 5.63 -4.56 6.59
CA THR A 55 6.90 -4.89 5.92
C THR A 55 6.82 -4.66 4.42
N GLU A 56 5.74 -5.09 3.77
CA GLU A 56 5.62 -5.11 2.31
C GLU A 56 5.52 -3.68 1.74
N TRP A 57 4.61 -2.84 2.27
CA TRP A 57 4.47 -1.47 1.75
C TRP A 57 5.64 -0.55 2.19
N SER A 58 6.21 -0.75 3.38
CA SER A 58 7.30 0.11 3.87
C SER A 58 8.63 -0.12 3.15
N THR A 59 8.77 -1.25 2.44
CA THR A 59 9.97 -1.62 1.67
C THR A 59 9.81 -1.48 0.16
N LEU A 60 8.69 -0.94 -0.33
CA LEU A 60 8.54 -0.66 -1.75
C LEU A 60 9.65 0.30 -2.22
N LEU A 61 10.15 0.03 -3.40
CA LEU A 61 11.09 0.89 -4.11
C LEU A 61 10.31 1.88 -4.97
N ASP A 62 10.87 3.07 -5.12
CA ASP A 62 10.31 4.15 -5.92
C ASP A 62 10.09 3.71 -7.37
N ALA A 63 11.05 2.96 -7.93
CA ALA A 63 10.98 2.44 -9.29
C ALA A 63 9.82 1.44 -9.51
N GLU A 64 9.33 0.75 -8.47
CA GLU A 64 8.26 -0.27 -8.61
C GLU A 64 6.88 0.36 -8.87
N ILE A 65 6.69 1.65 -8.57
CA ILE A 65 5.43 2.35 -8.82
C ILE A 65 5.69 3.39 -9.92
N PRO A 66 5.47 3.08 -11.21
CA PRO A 66 5.67 4.04 -12.27
C PRO A 66 4.69 5.22 -12.13
N SER A 67 5.12 6.42 -12.50
CA SER A 67 4.22 7.56 -12.63
C SER A 67 3.36 7.32 -13.87
N SER A 68 2.06 7.11 -13.66
CA SER A 68 1.07 6.90 -14.71
C SER A 68 -0.25 7.55 -14.33
N ASP A 69 -1.09 7.81 -15.33
CA ASP A 69 -2.46 8.29 -15.10
C ASP A 69 -3.39 7.18 -14.57
N GLY A 70 -2.99 5.91 -14.75
CA GLY A 70 -3.68 4.72 -14.28
C GLY A 70 -3.16 4.20 -12.94
N GLY A 71 -3.60 3.01 -12.56
CA GLY A 71 -3.01 2.28 -11.42
C GLY A 71 -1.67 1.64 -11.78
N ALA A 72 -1.07 0.98 -10.79
CA ALA A 72 0.19 0.27 -10.93
C ALA A 72 0.10 -1.14 -10.33
N SER A 73 0.81 -2.11 -10.89
CA SER A 73 0.86 -3.46 -10.35
C SER A 73 2.26 -3.80 -9.90
N VAL A 74 2.39 -4.22 -8.64
CA VAL A 74 3.66 -4.61 -8.02
C VAL A 74 3.64 -6.09 -7.66
N VAL A 75 4.79 -6.75 -7.75
CA VAL A 75 4.95 -8.13 -7.29
C VAL A 75 5.67 -8.10 -5.95
N VAL A 76 5.03 -8.68 -4.92
CA VAL A 76 5.63 -8.81 -3.59
C VAL A 76 5.99 -10.26 -3.33
N GLU A 77 7.24 -10.50 -2.91
CA GLU A 77 7.73 -11.84 -2.59
C GLU A 77 8.65 -11.82 -1.37
N ALA A 78 9.92 -11.42 -1.50
CA ALA A 78 10.90 -11.49 -0.41
C ALA A 78 10.53 -10.66 0.82
N CYS A 79 9.71 -9.63 0.66
CA CYS A 79 9.19 -8.79 1.73
C CYS A 79 7.88 -9.34 2.35
N ALA A 80 7.26 -10.34 1.71
CA ALA A 80 6.02 -10.95 2.16
C ALA A 80 6.28 -12.00 3.24
N LYS A 81 5.27 -12.21 4.10
CA LYS A 81 5.31 -13.29 5.09
C LYS A 81 5.52 -14.63 4.37
N ASN A 82 6.57 -15.35 4.77
CA ASN A 82 6.99 -16.62 4.19
C ASN A 82 7.34 -16.54 2.69
N ALA A 83 7.82 -15.38 2.20
CA ALA A 83 8.24 -15.17 0.82
C ALA A 83 7.19 -15.53 -0.24
N ARG A 84 5.90 -15.31 0.06
CA ARG A 84 4.83 -15.71 -0.85
C ARG A 84 4.59 -14.69 -1.93
N ARG A 85 5.05 -15.06 -3.13
CA ARG A 85 4.87 -14.29 -4.36
C ARG A 85 3.39 -14.06 -4.66
N ARG A 86 3.03 -12.79 -4.83
CA ARG A 86 1.72 -12.38 -5.34
C ARG A 86 1.80 -11.01 -5.99
N ARG A 87 0.92 -10.77 -6.95
CA ARG A 87 0.72 -9.45 -7.54
C ARG A 87 -0.28 -8.66 -6.71
N VAL A 88 0.00 -7.39 -6.54
CA VAL A 88 -0.86 -6.43 -5.84
C VAL A 88 -1.03 -5.22 -6.73
N TYR A 89 -2.27 -4.86 -6.98
CA TYR A 89 -2.62 -3.65 -7.70
C TYR A 89 -2.69 -2.47 -6.72
N ILE A 90 -2.23 -1.31 -7.20
CA ILE A 90 -2.25 -0.02 -6.53
C ILE A 90 -3.18 0.86 -7.35
N PRO A 91 -4.31 1.32 -6.78
CA PRO A 91 -5.27 2.13 -7.52
C PRO A 91 -4.66 3.46 -8.00
N SER A 92 -5.17 4.01 -9.11
CA SER A 92 -4.69 5.26 -9.70
C SER A 92 -4.73 6.43 -8.71
N ALA A 93 -5.76 6.53 -7.86
CA ALA A 93 -5.83 7.55 -6.82
C ALA A 93 -4.67 7.43 -5.81
N THR A 94 -4.26 6.21 -5.46
CA THR A 94 -3.10 5.97 -4.58
C THR A 94 -1.79 6.31 -5.29
N VAL A 95 -1.67 6.00 -6.58
CA VAL A 95 -0.51 6.41 -7.40
C VAL A 95 -0.39 7.94 -7.45
N LYS A 96 -1.51 8.67 -7.54
CA LYS A 96 -1.53 10.15 -7.46
C LYS A 96 -1.06 10.66 -6.09
N THR A 97 -1.45 10.02 -4.98
CA THR A 97 -0.92 10.35 -3.64
C THR A 97 0.60 10.10 -3.58
N VAL A 98 1.08 9.01 -4.17
CA VAL A 98 2.52 8.72 -4.28
C VAL A 98 3.24 9.81 -5.09
N GLU A 99 2.67 10.26 -6.20
CA GLU A 99 3.24 11.33 -7.04
C GLU A 99 3.26 12.69 -6.31
N LEU A 100 2.22 13.01 -5.53
CA LEU A 100 2.21 14.19 -4.67
C LEU A 100 3.38 14.15 -3.68
N TYR A 101 3.59 13.00 -3.01
CA TYR A 101 4.71 12.82 -2.09
C TYR A 101 6.08 12.92 -2.80
N ARG A 102 6.23 12.29 -3.98
CA ARG A 102 7.46 12.35 -4.80
C ARG A 102 7.80 13.77 -5.22
N SER A 103 6.83 14.50 -5.73
CA SER A 103 7.02 15.84 -6.28
C SER A 103 7.25 16.91 -5.21
N THR A 104 6.88 16.65 -3.95
CA THR A 104 6.98 17.60 -2.83
C THR A 104 8.01 17.16 -1.78
N GLU A 105 7.57 16.50 -0.73
CA GLU A 105 8.32 16.25 0.49
C GLU A 105 9.52 15.32 0.26
N ARG A 106 9.38 14.31 -0.61
CA ARG A 106 10.44 13.36 -0.88
C ARG A 106 11.68 14.05 -1.43
N LYS A 107 11.54 14.90 -2.45
CA LYS A 107 12.64 15.71 -3.03
C LYS A 107 13.33 16.54 -1.95
N ALA A 108 12.57 17.19 -1.08
CA ALA A 108 13.12 18.01 0.00
C ALA A 108 13.90 17.16 1.02
N LEU A 109 13.39 15.98 1.39
CA LEU A 109 14.05 15.04 2.30
C LEU A 109 15.36 14.51 1.71
N VAL A 110 15.35 14.09 0.44
CA VAL A 110 16.56 13.59 -0.25
C VAL A 110 17.61 14.69 -0.38
N ARG A 111 17.21 15.92 -0.74
CA ARG A 111 18.13 17.07 -0.79
C ARG A 111 18.77 17.35 0.57
N LYS A 112 17.98 17.35 1.65
CA LYS A 112 18.49 17.51 3.03
C LYS A 112 19.38 16.35 3.47
N ALA A 113 19.20 15.16 2.91
CA ALA A 113 19.93 13.96 3.27
C ALA A 113 21.28 13.80 2.55
N GLN A 114 21.60 14.59 1.53
CA GLN A 114 22.78 14.38 0.67
C GLN A 114 24.09 14.23 1.45
N ASN A 115 24.35 15.07 2.45
CA ASN A 115 25.57 14.96 3.26
C ASN A 115 25.62 13.67 4.09
N ALA A 116 24.48 13.16 4.55
CA ALA A 116 24.41 11.88 5.26
C ALA A 116 24.58 10.69 4.30
N LEU A 117 24.00 10.78 3.10
CA LEU A 117 24.11 9.76 2.06
C LEU A 117 25.54 9.64 1.55
N ARG A 118 26.22 10.75 1.25
CA ARG A 118 27.62 10.77 0.79
C ARG A 118 28.56 10.10 1.78
N ARG A 119 28.43 10.42 3.07
CA ARG A 119 29.21 9.78 4.14
C ARG A 119 28.97 8.27 4.24
N LYS A 120 27.77 7.80 3.90
CA LYS A 120 27.39 6.39 3.99
C LYS A 120 27.57 5.63 2.69
N LEU A 121 27.85 6.29 1.57
CA LEU A 121 27.91 5.71 0.23
C LEU A 121 28.74 4.41 0.15
N PRO A 122 29.90 4.27 0.82
CA PRO A 122 30.66 3.01 0.81
C PRO A 122 29.91 1.79 1.36
N THR A 123 28.86 2.02 2.16
CA THR A 123 28.00 0.99 2.78
C THR A 123 26.67 0.79 2.06
N LEU A 124 26.40 1.55 1.00
CA LEU A 124 25.14 1.50 0.25
C LEU A 124 25.27 0.55 -0.95
N ALA A 125 24.12 0.07 -1.42
CA ALA A 125 24.01 -0.73 -2.63
C ALA A 125 23.69 0.20 -3.80
N VAL A 126 24.62 0.36 -4.75
CA VAL A 126 24.47 1.34 -5.84
C VAL A 126 23.89 0.64 -7.06
N ALA A 127 22.67 1.02 -7.44
CA ALA A 127 22.02 0.57 -8.66
C ALA A 127 22.78 1.06 -9.89
N THR A 128 23.07 0.13 -10.80
CA THR A 128 23.77 0.39 -12.07
C THR A 128 22.81 0.32 -13.25
N ASN A 129 21.77 -0.52 -13.18
CA ASN A 129 20.71 -0.58 -14.18
C ASN A 129 19.35 -0.90 -13.54
N ILE A 130 18.30 -0.23 -14.00
CA ILE A 130 16.91 -0.40 -13.55
C ILE A 130 16.08 -0.77 -14.78
N ASP A 131 15.74 -2.04 -14.94
CA ASP A 131 14.92 -2.53 -16.05
C ASP A 131 13.49 -2.76 -15.56
N LEU A 132 12.64 -1.75 -15.73
CA LEU A 132 11.24 -1.81 -15.31
C LEU A 132 10.43 -2.80 -16.14
N GLY A 133 10.76 -2.97 -17.42
CA GLY A 133 10.04 -3.89 -18.32
C GLY A 133 10.27 -5.35 -17.94
N ALA A 134 11.51 -5.70 -17.58
CA ALA A 134 11.85 -7.03 -17.08
C ALA A 134 11.61 -7.19 -15.57
N GLY A 135 11.33 -6.11 -14.84
CA GLY A 135 11.20 -6.11 -13.38
C GLY A 135 12.52 -6.42 -12.66
N GLN A 136 13.66 -6.09 -13.27
CA GLN A 136 14.99 -6.45 -12.81
C GLN A 136 15.79 -5.22 -12.34
N LEU A 137 16.61 -5.44 -11.32
CA LEU A 137 17.56 -4.45 -10.82
C LEU A 137 18.98 -5.04 -10.82
N THR A 138 19.91 -4.32 -11.45
CA THR A 138 21.34 -4.58 -11.29
C THR A 138 21.93 -3.56 -10.33
N TYR A 139 22.65 -4.03 -9.32
CA TYR A 139 23.27 -3.16 -8.33
C TYR A 139 24.59 -3.74 -7.80
N ARG A 140 25.49 -2.85 -7.37
CA ARG A 140 26.75 -3.22 -6.73
C ARG A 140 26.66 -3.03 -5.22
N HIS A 141 27.00 -4.07 -4.47
CA HIS A 141 27.01 -4.06 -3.00
C HIS A 141 28.21 -4.85 -2.49
N GLN A 142 29.03 -4.23 -1.61
CA GLN A 142 30.24 -4.84 -1.04
C GLN A 142 31.22 -5.40 -2.10
N GLY A 143 31.36 -4.68 -3.23
CA GLY A 143 32.25 -5.07 -4.32
C GLY A 143 31.68 -6.13 -5.28
N LEU A 144 30.53 -6.72 -4.96
CA LEU A 144 29.86 -7.69 -5.82
C LEU A 144 28.76 -7.01 -6.62
N GLU A 145 28.67 -7.34 -7.91
CA GLU A 145 27.53 -6.99 -8.74
C GLU A 145 26.46 -8.10 -8.62
N LYS A 146 25.22 -7.68 -8.44
CA LYS A 146 24.05 -8.56 -8.35
C LYS A 146 23.00 -8.10 -9.34
N ARG A 147 22.29 -9.07 -9.92
CA ARG A 147 21.14 -8.84 -10.78
C ARG A 147 19.99 -9.70 -10.27
N GLU A 148 18.91 -9.06 -9.83
CA GLU A 148 17.78 -9.73 -9.17
C GLU A 148 16.45 -9.11 -9.62
N GLU A 149 15.37 -9.90 -9.64
CA GLU A 149 14.01 -9.38 -9.77
C GLU A 149 13.70 -8.51 -8.55
N PHE A 150 13.02 -7.37 -8.73
CA PHE A 150 12.64 -6.52 -7.61
C PHE A 150 12.00 -7.31 -6.47
N ALA A 151 11.04 -8.17 -6.79
CA ALA A 151 10.29 -8.98 -5.83
C ALA A 151 11.19 -9.88 -4.96
N ALA A 152 12.32 -10.35 -5.51
CA ALA A 152 13.26 -11.25 -4.83
C ALA A 152 14.25 -10.51 -3.91
N ILE A 153 14.40 -9.19 -4.05
CA ILE A 153 15.34 -8.42 -3.23
C ILE A 153 14.81 -8.31 -1.79
N PRO A 154 15.57 -8.76 -0.78
CA PRO A 154 15.09 -8.79 0.60
C PRO A 154 15.07 -7.39 1.25
N PRO A 155 14.25 -7.19 2.30
CA PRO A 155 14.07 -5.90 2.98
C PRO A 155 15.35 -5.19 3.44
N ASP A 156 16.34 -5.95 3.89
CA ASP A 156 17.62 -5.47 4.43
C ASP A 156 18.54 -4.92 3.33
N VAL A 157 18.43 -5.44 2.10
CA VAL A 157 19.10 -4.90 0.92
C VAL A 157 18.31 -3.74 0.34
N ARG A 158 16.98 -3.86 0.21
CA ARG A 158 16.10 -2.81 -0.35
C ARG A 158 16.30 -1.43 0.30
N ARG A 159 16.50 -1.41 1.62
CA ARG A 159 16.75 -0.17 2.40
C ARG A 159 18.13 0.47 2.18
N LEU A 160 19.06 -0.23 1.52
CA LEU A 160 20.41 0.24 1.20
C LEU A 160 20.55 0.69 -0.25
N LEU A 161 19.57 0.35 -1.10
CA LEU A 161 19.59 0.66 -2.52
C LEU A 161 19.52 2.16 -2.77
N VAL A 162 20.45 2.66 -3.58
CA VAL A 162 20.51 4.03 -4.07
C VAL A 162 20.89 4.05 -5.54
N ARG A 163 20.53 5.10 -6.25
CA ARG A 163 21.11 5.47 -7.55
C ARG A 163 21.98 6.70 -7.36
N VAL A 164 23.08 6.79 -8.10
CA VAL A 164 23.88 8.01 -8.18
C VAL A 164 23.70 8.56 -9.58
N ASP A 165 23.24 9.80 -9.70
CA ASP A 165 23.12 10.44 -11.01
C ASP A 165 24.47 10.98 -11.51
N GLU A 166 24.51 11.45 -12.76
CA GLU A 166 25.71 11.99 -13.39
C GLU A 166 26.31 13.19 -12.62
N ALA A 167 25.47 13.94 -11.90
CA ALA A 167 25.88 15.07 -11.07
C ALA A 167 26.39 14.64 -9.67
N GLY A 168 26.39 13.33 -9.37
CA GLY A 168 26.81 12.79 -8.07
C GLY A 168 25.78 12.98 -6.95
N CYS A 169 24.53 13.29 -7.29
CA CYS A 169 23.42 13.27 -6.34
C CYS A 169 23.05 11.81 -6.03
N ILE A 170 22.91 11.49 -4.74
CA ILE A 170 22.57 10.15 -4.29
C ILE A 170 21.06 10.10 -4.03
N GLU A 171 20.36 9.30 -4.80
CA GLU A 171 18.92 9.11 -4.77
C GLU A 171 18.57 7.76 -4.13
N PRO A 172 17.98 7.71 -2.92
CA PRO A 172 17.50 6.46 -2.35
C PRO A 172 16.46 5.81 -3.26
N LEU A 173 16.57 4.49 -3.48
CA LEU A 173 15.55 3.76 -4.23
C LEU A 173 14.35 3.39 -3.39
N SER A 174 14.39 3.51 -2.05
CA SER A 174 13.20 3.33 -1.21
C SER A 174 12.15 4.39 -1.53
N LEU A 175 10.89 3.98 -1.64
CA LEU A 175 9.77 4.91 -1.87
C LEU A 175 9.68 5.91 -0.71
N PHE A 176 9.48 5.40 0.50
CA PHE A 176 9.41 6.23 1.71
C PHE A 176 10.80 6.56 2.23
N VAL A 177 11.08 7.85 2.41
CA VAL A 177 12.37 8.36 2.85
C VAL A 177 12.19 8.99 4.24
N GLY A 178 13.09 8.64 5.15
CA GLY A 178 13.18 9.20 6.49
C GLY A 178 14.34 10.19 6.62
N LYS A 179 14.56 10.65 7.85
CA LYS A 179 15.68 11.52 8.18
C LYS A 179 17.01 10.85 7.80
N GLY A 180 17.84 11.57 7.04
CA GLY A 180 19.15 11.08 6.59
C GLY A 180 19.10 10.12 5.39
N GLY A 181 17.97 10.06 4.67
CA GLY A 181 17.88 9.43 3.35
C GLY A 181 17.61 7.92 3.36
N ARG A 182 17.49 7.30 4.54
CA ARG A 182 17.08 5.89 4.66
C ARG A 182 15.57 5.78 4.91
N PRO A 183 14.91 4.68 4.51
CA PRO A 183 13.51 4.48 4.85
C PRO A 183 13.31 4.39 6.37
N PRO A 184 12.16 4.85 6.91
CA PRO A 184 11.81 4.61 8.29
C PRO A 184 11.80 3.11 8.61
N SER A 185 12.30 2.73 9.79
CA SER A 185 12.23 1.34 10.24
C SER A 185 10.80 0.94 10.61
N GLN A 186 10.53 -0.35 10.73
CA GLN A 186 9.23 -0.84 11.20
C GLN A 186 8.85 -0.26 12.57
N ARG A 187 9.81 -0.24 13.50
CA ARG A 187 9.64 0.42 14.81
C ARG A 187 9.24 1.88 14.66
N ARG A 188 9.84 2.61 13.73
CA ARG A 188 9.50 4.03 13.51
C ARG A 188 8.11 4.18 12.89
N TRP A 189 7.69 3.26 12.02
CA TRP A 189 6.30 3.24 11.53
C TRP A 189 5.30 3.00 12.66
N HIS A 190 5.54 2.05 13.56
CA HIS A 190 4.70 1.85 14.75
C HIS A 190 4.60 3.12 15.60
N GLN A 191 5.72 3.83 15.81
CA GLN A 191 5.72 5.13 16.49
C GLN A 191 4.87 6.17 15.77
N TYR A 192 4.88 6.23 14.43
CA TYR A 192 4.00 7.16 13.71
C TYR A 192 2.51 6.81 13.90
N PHE A 193 2.15 5.53 14.04
CA PHE A 193 0.79 5.15 14.41
C PHE A 193 0.47 5.54 15.86
N GLU A 194 1.38 5.35 16.81
CA GLU A 194 1.21 5.83 18.20
C GLU A 194 1.00 7.35 18.23
N GLU A 195 1.90 8.12 17.58
CA GLU A 195 1.81 9.59 17.47
C GLU A 195 0.46 10.03 16.84
N ALA A 196 -0.05 9.30 15.84
CA ALA A 196 -1.34 9.58 15.21
C ALA A 196 -2.53 9.24 16.12
N ASN A 197 -2.47 8.13 16.87
CA ASN A 197 -3.52 7.76 17.83
C ASN A 197 -3.58 8.72 19.01
N ASP A 198 -2.43 9.12 19.56
CA ASP A 198 -2.35 10.11 20.64
C ASP A 198 -2.98 11.43 20.21
N ARG A 199 -2.70 11.85 18.96
CA ARG A 199 -3.31 13.05 18.39
C ARG A 199 -4.83 12.93 18.25
N LEU A 200 -5.35 11.80 17.78
CA LEU A 200 -6.79 11.56 17.76
C LEU A 200 -7.40 11.58 19.16
N GLY A 201 -6.68 11.04 20.16
CA GLY A 201 -7.06 11.08 21.57
C GLY A 201 -7.26 12.50 22.10
N ALA A 202 -6.47 13.47 21.62
CA ALA A 202 -6.60 14.88 21.97
C ALA A 202 -7.88 15.54 21.39
N PHE A 203 -8.52 14.93 20.41
CA PHE A 203 -9.73 15.44 19.74
C PHE A 203 -10.95 14.51 19.89
N THR A 204 -11.00 13.70 20.95
CA THR A 204 -12.05 12.68 21.18
C THR A 204 -13.49 13.20 21.11
N ASN A 205 -13.74 14.46 21.49
CA ASN A 205 -15.07 15.07 21.43
C ASN A 205 -15.47 15.58 20.03
N ALA A 206 -14.53 15.68 19.10
CA ALA A 206 -14.72 16.26 17.76
C ALA A 206 -14.36 15.27 16.63
N THR A 207 -14.01 14.04 17.00
CA THR A 207 -13.71 12.94 16.08
C THR A 207 -14.75 11.84 16.26
N PRO A 208 -14.99 10.98 15.26
CA PRO A 208 -15.82 9.80 15.47
C PRO A 208 -15.22 8.94 16.58
N THR A 209 -16.06 8.15 17.26
CA THR A 209 -15.58 7.21 18.29
C THR A 209 -14.53 6.29 17.69
N MET A 210 -13.27 6.51 18.07
CA MET A 210 -12.14 5.73 17.59
C MET A 210 -11.98 4.46 18.41
N PRO A 211 -11.45 3.38 17.83
CA PRO A 211 -10.92 2.28 18.62
C PRO A 211 -9.78 2.75 19.54
N PRO A 212 -9.41 1.97 20.58
CA PRO A 212 -8.35 2.35 21.52
C PRO A 212 -7.02 2.72 20.86
N ALA A 213 -6.65 2.01 19.79
CA ALA A 213 -5.53 2.36 18.93
C ALA A 213 -5.74 1.73 17.56
N VAL A 214 -5.60 2.50 16.49
CA VAL A 214 -5.52 1.99 15.12
C VAL A 214 -4.08 1.54 14.83
N THR A 215 -3.94 0.38 14.21
CA THR A 215 -2.67 -0.25 13.87
C THR A 215 -2.58 -0.50 12.35
N PRO A 216 -1.38 -0.81 11.82
CA PRO A 216 -1.24 -1.24 10.42
C PRO A 216 -2.08 -2.48 10.08
N HIS A 217 -2.39 -3.33 11.06
CA HIS A 217 -3.19 -4.53 10.85
C HIS A 217 -4.67 -4.18 10.59
N ASP A 218 -5.18 -3.14 11.25
CA ASP A 218 -6.56 -2.65 11.04
C ASP A 218 -6.76 -2.11 9.63
N LEU A 219 -5.76 -1.43 9.04
CA LEU A 219 -5.84 -0.98 7.65
C LEU A 219 -5.96 -2.16 6.68
N ARG A 220 -5.20 -3.23 6.94
CA ARG A 220 -5.28 -4.48 6.17
C ARG A 220 -6.61 -5.19 6.35
N HIS A 221 -7.16 -5.22 7.56
CA HIS A 221 -8.48 -5.79 7.82
C HIS A 221 -9.58 -4.97 7.13
N THR A 222 -9.48 -3.65 7.18
CA THR A 222 -10.40 -2.73 6.50
C THR A 222 -10.39 -2.99 5.00
N PHE A 223 -9.20 -3.04 4.37
CA PHE A 223 -9.06 -3.45 2.97
C PHE A 223 -9.76 -4.78 2.69
N ALA A 224 -9.49 -5.79 3.51
CA ALA A 224 -10.00 -7.13 3.26
C ALA A 224 -11.53 -7.21 3.30
N VAL A 225 -12.15 -6.56 4.29
CA VAL A 225 -13.60 -6.52 4.44
C VAL A 225 -14.26 -5.78 3.26
N VAL A 226 -13.73 -4.59 2.92
CA VAL A 226 -14.24 -3.77 1.81
C VAL A 226 -14.09 -4.48 0.47
N MET A 227 -12.90 -5.03 0.21
CA MET A 227 -12.62 -5.76 -1.03
C MET A 227 -13.49 -7.01 -1.17
N LEU A 228 -13.72 -7.75 -0.07
CA LEU A 228 -14.59 -8.92 -0.10
C LEU A 228 -16.02 -8.52 -0.47
N ARG A 229 -16.54 -7.41 0.08
CA ARG A 229 -17.86 -6.90 -0.28
C ARG A 229 -17.93 -6.51 -1.75
N SER A 230 -16.94 -5.79 -2.28
CA SER A 230 -16.87 -5.45 -3.71
C SER A 230 -16.90 -6.69 -4.58
N LEU A 231 -16.08 -7.69 -4.26
CA LEU A 231 -16.01 -8.95 -5.00
C LEU A 231 -17.32 -9.74 -4.94
N GLN A 232 -17.99 -9.78 -3.78
CA GLN A 232 -19.30 -10.43 -3.64
C GLN A 232 -20.38 -9.72 -4.46
N ARG A 233 -20.46 -8.39 -4.40
CA ARG A 233 -21.38 -7.60 -5.24
C ARG A 233 -21.15 -7.88 -6.71
N ARG A 234 -19.88 -7.95 -7.14
CA ARG A 234 -19.51 -8.23 -8.53
C ARG A 234 -19.88 -9.65 -8.95
N ALA A 235 -19.62 -10.64 -8.10
CA ALA A 235 -20.03 -12.02 -8.35
C ALA A 235 -21.55 -12.14 -8.50
N MET A 236 -22.33 -11.46 -7.65
CA MET A 236 -23.80 -11.41 -7.77
C MET A 236 -24.27 -10.76 -9.09
N GLN A 237 -23.65 -9.63 -9.49
CA GLN A 237 -23.95 -8.98 -10.77
C GLN A 237 -23.65 -9.90 -11.96
N PHE A 238 -22.52 -10.59 -11.91
CA PHE A 238 -22.13 -11.56 -12.95
C PHE A 238 -23.16 -12.69 -13.06
N GLU A 239 -23.55 -13.30 -11.93
CA GLU A 239 -24.59 -14.34 -11.90
C GLU A 239 -25.94 -13.86 -12.44
N GLN A 240 -26.36 -12.63 -12.11
CA GLN A 240 -27.61 -12.04 -12.62
C GLN A 240 -27.57 -11.76 -14.12
N SER A 241 -26.42 -11.36 -14.65
CA SER A 241 -26.23 -11.07 -16.09
C SER A 241 -26.09 -12.32 -16.97
N ARG A 242 -25.92 -13.49 -16.35
CA ARG A 242 -25.69 -14.75 -17.05
C ARG A 242 -26.94 -15.17 -17.84
N ARG A 243 -26.76 -15.54 -19.11
CA ARG A 243 -27.84 -16.13 -19.91
C ARG A 243 -28.30 -17.42 -19.24
N ARG A 244 -29.62 -17.59 -19.05
CA ARG A 244 -30.24 -18.80 -18.46
C ARG A 244 -30.05 -20.08 -19.29
N THR A 245 -29.37 -20.00 -20.43
CA THR A 245 -29.08 -21.12 -21.33
C THR A 245 -27.65 -21.62 -21.07
N GLY A 246 -27.54 -22.81 -20.47
CA GLY A 246 -26.27 -23.49 -20.18
C GLY A 246 -25.96 -23.56 -18.68
N VAL A 247 -25.35 -24.67 -18.26
CA VAL A 247 -24.77 -24.81 -16.92
C VAL A 247 -23.42 -24.10 -16.96
N GLY A 248 -23.26 -23.06 -16.15
CA GLY A 248 -21.97 -22.42 -15.97
C GLY A 248 -20.87 -23.41 -15.61
N THR A 249 -19.68 -23.29 -16.19
CA THR A 249 -18.61 -24.25 -15.88
C THR A 249 -18.20 -24.13 -14.40
N ILE A 250 -17.77 -25.24 -13.80
CA ILE A 250 -17.20 -25.24 -12.44
C ILE A 250 -15.99 -24.28 -12.38
N SER A 251 -15.22 -24.21 -13.46
CA SER A 251 -14.09 -23.31 -13.63
C SER A 251 -14.48 -21.84 -13.50
N GLU A 252 -15.57 -21.40 -14.15
CA GLU A 252 -16.07 -20.02 -14.01
C GLU A 252 -16.42 -19.68 -12.56
N HIS A 253 -17.10 -20.58 -11.83
CA HIS A 253 -17.46 -20.33 -10.43
C HIS A 253 -16.24 -20.24 -9.51
N ILE A 254 -15.15 -20.95 -9.83
CA ILE A 254 -13.90 -20.89 -9.07
C ILE A 254 -13.15 -19.60 -9.37
N ILE A 255 -13.08 -19.17 -10.64
CA ILE A 255 -12.39 -17.94 -11.06
C ILE A 255 -13.04 -16.70 -10.42
N HIS A 256 -14.37 -16.63 -10.44
CA HIS A 256 -15.11 -15.50 -9.88
C HIS A 256 -15.39 -15.64 -8.38
N ASN A 257 -14.79 -16.62 -7.69
CA ASN A 257 -15.03 -16.83 -6.26
C ASN A 257 -14.43 -15.68 -5.43
N PRO A 258 -15.25 -14.87 -4.73
CA PRO A 258 -14.77 -13.71 -3.98
C PRO A 258 -13.73 -14.04 -2.90
N LEU A 259 -13.88 -15.18 -2.21
CA LEU A 259 -12.97 -15.59 -1.15
C LEU A 259 -11.64 -16.06 -1.69
N LEU A 260 -11.61 -16.81 -2.79
CA LEU A 260 -10.36 -17.25 -3.42
C LEU A 260 -9.59 -16.06 -3.99
N THR A 261 -10.29 -15.12 -4.63
CA THR A 261 -9.69 -13.88 -5.12
C THR A 261 -9.10 -13.07 -3.97
N LEU A 262 -9.85 -12.84 -2.89
CA LEU A 262 -9.33 -12.15 -1.71
C LEU A 262 -8.14 -12.90 -1.06
N GLN A 263 -8.21 -14.23 -0.96
CA GLN A 263 -7.14 -15.04 -0.41
C GLN A 263 -5.83 -14.85 -1.19
N ARG A 264 -5.91 -14.80 -2.53
CA ARG A 264 -4.76 -14.55 -3.42
C ARG A 264 -4.20 -13.15 -3.21
N LEU A 265 -5.03 -12.11 -3.21
CA LEU A 265 -4.62 -10.71 -2.98
C LEU A 265 -3.90 -10.54 -1.63
N LEU A 266 -4.41 -11.19 -0.58
CA LEU A 266 -3.84 -11.11 0.75
C LEU A 266 -2.65 -12.07 0.97
N GLY A 267 -2.42 -13.05 0.09
CA GLY A 267 -1.38 -14.06 0.26
C GLY A 267 -1.62 -15.00 1.44
N HIS A 268 -2.88 -15.33 1.72
CA HIS A 268 -3.27 -16.20 2.83
C HIS A 268 -3.02 -17.68 2.53
N ALA A 269 -2.47 -18.40 3.51
CA ALA A 269 -2.13 -19.84 3.38
C ALA A 269 -3.36 -20.71 3.33
N SER A 270 -4.27 -20.41 4.23
CA SER A 270 -5.43 -21.21 4.51
C SER A 270 -6.66 -20.37 4.18
N PRO A 271 -7.65 -20.93 3.48
CA PRO A 271 -8.95 -20.30 3.31
C PRO A 271 -9.57 -19.89 4.65
N SER A 272 -9.33 -20.65 5.72
CA SER A 272 -9.85 -20.34 7.05
C SER A 272 -9.40 -18.98 7.59
N THR A 273 -8.22 -18.49 7.17
CA THR A 273 -7.74 -17.14 7.52
C THR A 273 -8.54 -16.05 6.82
N THR A 274 -8.98 -16.31 5.59
CA THR A 274 -9.80 -15.37 4.80
C THR A 274 -11.27 -15.43 5.22
N MET A 275 -11.78 -16.62 5.57
CA MET A 275 -13.17 -16.81 6.01
C MET A 275 -13.54 -15.96 7.25
N VAL A 276 -12.56 -15.58 8.08
CA VAL A 276 -12.82 -14.69 9.23
C VAL A 276 -13.51 -13.40 8.81
N TYR A 277 -13.24 -12.89 7.60
CA TYR A 277 -13.84 -11.65 7.10
C TYR A 277 -15.32 -11.78 6.74
N LEU A 278 -15.84 -12.98 6.45
CA LEU A 278 -17.25 -13.18 6.09
C LEU A 278 -18.21 -12.64 7.15
N ARG A 279 -17.83 -12.78 8.43
CA ARG A 279 -18.65 -12.32 9.57
C ARG A 279 -18.71 -10.80 9.70
N HIS A 280 -17.87 -10.06 8.97
CA HIS A 280 -17.70 -8.61 9.10
C HIS A 280 -18.08 -7.87 7.80
N VAL A 281 -18.48 -8.59 6.74
CA VAL A 281 -18.84 -7.96 5.46
C VAL A 281 -20.08 -7.09 5.61
N ASP A 282 -21.08 -7.56 6.34
CA ASP A 282 -22.33 -6.84 6.57
C ASP A 282 -22.15 -5.61 7.46
N GLU A 283 -21.08 -5.59 8.26
CA GLU A 283 -20.71 -4.46 9.12
C GLU A 283 -19.93 -3.36 8.38
N SER A 284 -19.54 -3.61 7.13
CA SER A 284 -18.76 -2.64 6.37
C SER A 284 -19.59 -1.40 6.03
N ASP A 285 -19.01 -0.23 6.32
CA ASP A 285 -19.61 1.07 6.04
C ASP A 285 -19.72 1.31 4.53
N GLU A 286 -20.93 1.60 4.03
CA GLU A 286 -21.16 1.91 2.62
C GLU A 286 -20.36 3.13 2.14
N LEU A 287 -20.01 4.06 3.01
CA LEU A 287 -19.21 5.22 2.66
C LEU A 287 -17.74 4.85 2.43
N ILE A 288 -17.17 3.89 3.19
CA ILE A 288 -15.83 3.38 2.83
C ILE A 288 -15.91 2.65 1.51
N GLN A 289 -16.95 1.85 1.33
CA GLN A 289 -17.16 1.11 0.11
C GLN A 289 -17.17 2.04 -1.11
N ARG A 290 -17.92 3.15 -1.05
CA ARG A 290 -17.93 4.19 -2.09
C ARG A 290 -16.59 4.93 -2.21
N ALA A 291 -15.92 5.23 -1.10
CA ALA A 291 -14.61 5.88 -1.14
C ALA A 291 -13.56 4.97 -1.81
N PHE A 292 -13.62 3.68 -1.53
CA PHE A 292 -12.77 2.66 -2.13
C PHE A 292 -13.07 2.49 -3.62
N GLU A 293 -14.35 2.46 -4.00
CA GLU A 293 -14.81 2.47 -5.40
C GLU A 293 -14.40 3.78 -6.11
N SER A 294 -14.37 4.92 -5.42
CA SER A 294 -13.91 6.21 -5.99
C SER A 294 -12.38 6.31 -6.13
N TRP A 295 -11.63 5.42 -5.45
CA TRP A 295 -10.18 5.33 -5.62
C TRP A 295 -9.78 4.55 -6.87
N SER A 296 -10.71 3.77 -7.43
CA SER A 296 -10.58 3.25 -8.78
C SER A 296 -10.96 4.30 -9.82
N ASP A 297 -10.35 4.18 -10.99
CA ASP A 297 -10.45 5.15 -12.08
C ASP A 297 -11.89 5.56 -12.39
N ASN A 298 -12.13 6.78 -12.88
CA ASN A 298 -13.48 7.28 -13.24
C ASN A 298 -14.18 6.40 -14.32
N THR A 299 -13.49 5.40 -14.87
CA THR A 299 -13.96 4.51 -15.93
C THR A 299 -13.96 3.02 -15.57
N ARG A 300 -13.34 2.59 -14.46
CA ARG A 300 -13.27 1.16 -14.08
C ARG A 300 -13.30 0.97 -12.57
N ASP A 301 -14.21 0.12 -12.09
CA ASP A 301 -14.28 -0.34 -10.70
C ASP A 301 -13.05 -1.20 -10.33
N TYR A 302 -12.51 -1.01 -9.12
CA TYR A 302 -11.33 -1.70 -8.60
C TYR A 302 -11.46 -3.22 -8.66
N ALA A 303 -12.63 -3.75 -8.25
CA ALA A 303 -12.85 -5.20 -8.26
C ALA A 303 -12.87 -5.75 -9.69
N THR A 304 -13.45 -5.00 -10.62
CA THR A 304 -13.41 -5.33 -12.06
C THR A 304 -11.98 -5.39 -12.59
N TYR A 305 -11.18 -4.35 -12.33
CA TYR A 305 -9.78 -4.33 -12.76
C TYR A 305 -8.99 -5.54 -12.23
N ILE A 306 -9.14 -5.86 -10.94
CA ILE A 306 -8.48 -7.02 -10.32
C ILE A 306 -8.90 -8.33 -10.99
N LEU A 307 -10.19 -8.50 -11.29
CA LEU A 307 -10.69 -9.71 -11.94
C LEU A 307 -10.16 -9.83 -13.37
N ASP A 308 -10.19 -8.75 -14.15
CA ASP A 308 -9.62 -8.70 -15.50
C ASP A 308 -8.12 -9.05 -15.48
N GLU A 309 -7.38 -8.53 -14.50
CA GLU A 309 -5.95 -8.79 -14.35
C GLU A 309 -5.65 -10.25 -13.93
N LEU A 310 -6.53 -10.88 -13.14
CA LEU A 310 -6.42 -12.29 -12.78
C LEU A 310 -6.78 -13.24 -13.94
N GLU A 311 -7.76 -12.85 -14.78
CA GLU A 311 -8.14 -13.57 -15.98
C GLU A 311 -7.02 -13.55 -17.03
N ALA A 312 -6.42 -12.38 -17.25
CA ALA A 312 -5.28 -12.21 -18.14
C ALA A 312 -4.03 -13.03 -17.71
N GLN A 313 -3.90 -13.35 -16.43
CA GLN A 313 -2.82 -14.21 -15.91
C GLN A 313 -3.11 -15.71 -16.00
N SER A 314 -4.38 -16.07 -16.21
CA SER A 314 -4.84 -17.47 -16.30
C SER A 314 -4.97 -17.96 -17.75
N SER A 315 -4.81 -17.05 -18.71
CA SER A 315 -4.82 -17.29 -20.16
C SER A 315 -3.41 -17.42 -20.72
#